data_AF-A0A6P8BK52-F1
#
_entry.id   AF-A0A6P8BK52-F1
#
_cell.length_a   1.000
_cell.length_b   1.000
_cell.length_c   1.000
_cell.angle_alpha   90.00
_cell.angle_beta   90.00
_cell.angle_gamma   90.00
#
_symmetry.space_group_name_H-M   'P 1'
#
loop_
_entity.id
_entity.type
_entity.pdbx_description
1 polymer ?
#
loop_
_entity_poly.entity_id
_entity_poly.type
_entity_poly.pdbx_seq_one_letter_code
_entity_poly.pdbx_strand_id
1 'polypeptide(L)'
;MSGNKGYSYSGSGTNSQGNHYCSRDYGNGSNSYHYSNTDGSYYYSNSNGSTYHNNGSGGSTYTSPSGQSHQSGYGGSSSGSGSSGKK
;
A
#
# COMPACT_ATOMS: atom_id res chain seq x y z
N MET A 1 -15.71 2.29 23.66
CA MET A 1 -14.97 1.03 23.44
C MET A 1 -13.59 1.40 22.89
N SER A 2 -12.60 1.58 23.76
CA SER A 2 -11.24 1.94 23.34
C SER A 2 -10.53 0.67 22.91
N GLY A 3 -10.50 0.43 21.59
CA GLY A 3 -9.91 -0.77 21.02
C GLY A 3 -8.41 -0.74 21.27
N ASN A 4 -7.94 -1.67 22.10
CA ASN A 4 -6.55 -2.02 22.36
C ASN A 4 -5.91 -2.62 21.09
N LYS A 5 -5.94 -1.85 20.01
CA LYS A 5 -5.28 -2.15 18.75
C LYS A 5 -3.83 -1.79 19.00
N GLY A 6 -2.94 -2.78 19.00
CA GLY A 6 -1.50 -2.64 19.27
C GLY A 6 -0.75 -1.80 18.22
N TYR A 7 -1.39 -0.74 17.73
CA TYR A 7 -0.83 0.31 16.91
C TYR A 7 -1.32 1.67 17.40
N SER A 8 -0.38 2.59 17.53
CA SER A 8 -0.63 4.01 17.64
C SER A 8 -0.91 4.58 16.27
N TYR A 9 -1.86 5.51 16.24
CA TYR A 9 -2.17 6.22 15.02
C TYR A 9 -1.23 7.41 14.89
N SER A 10 -0.24 7.33 14.00
CA SER A 10 0.83 8.35 13.88
C SER A 10 0.35 9.59 13.13
N GLY A 11 -0.65 9.46 12.26
CA GLY A 11 -1.20 10.60 11.51
C GLY A 11 -2.27 10.22 10.49
N SER A 12 -3.30 11.06 10.37
CA SER A 12 -4.39 10.96 9.38
C SER A 12 -4.34 12.21 8.56
N GLY A 13 -4.89 12.14 7.36
CA GLY A 13 -5.64 13.26 6.87
C GLY A 13 -6.54 12.87 5.74
N THR A 14 -7.28 13.87 5.29
CA THR A 14 -7.95 13.85 4.00
C THR A 14 -7.50 15.10 3.28
N ASN A 15 -7.01 14.96 2.06
CA ASN A 15 -6.61 16.11 1.26
C ASN A 15 -7.85 16.78 0.63
N SER A 16 -7.68 17.96 0.01
CA SER A 16 -8.79 18.70 -0.62
C SER A 16 -9.48 17.95 -1.77
N GLN A 17 -8.86 16.89 -2.30
CA GLN A 17 -9.43 16.03 -3.33
C GLN A 17 -10.25 14.87 -2.75
N GLY A 18 -10.30 14.74 -1.42
CA GLY A 18 -11.01 13.65 -0.73
C GLY A 18 -10.17 12.38 -0.53
N ASN A 19 -8.89 12.38 -0.91
CA ASN A 19 -8.02 11.23 -0.69
C ASN A 19 -7.65 11.11 0.78
N HIS A 20 -7.85 9.92 1.35
CA HIS A 20 -7.59 9.65 2.75
C HIS A 20 -6.22 9.00 2.91
N TYR A 21 -5.43 9.48 3.87
CA TYR A 21 -4.16 8.89 4.22
C TYR A 21 -4.07 8.63 5.71
N CYS A 22 -3.39 7.54 6.05
CA CYS A 22 -3.40 6.98 7.37
C CYS A 22 -2.08 6.27 7.67
N SER A 23 -1.33 6.83 8.60
CA SER A 23 -0.10 6.28 9.13
C SER A 23 -0.39 5.60 10.47
N ARG A 24 -0.01 4.33 10.59
CA ARG A 24 -0.07 3.55 11.85
C ARG A 24 1.33 3.11 12.25
N ASP A 25 1.64 3.24 13.54
CA ASP A 25 2.87 2.76 14.14
C ASP A 25 2.55 1.67 15.17
N TYR A 26 3.02 0.45 14.93
CA TYR A 26 2.83 -0.69 15.82
C TYR A 26 3.78 -0.70 17.04
N GLY A 27 4.49 0.41 17.31
CA GLY A 27 5.34 0.60 18.49
C GLY A 27 6.75 0.03 18.35
N ASN A 28 7.10 -0.49 17.18
CA ASN A 28 8.38 -1.17 16.92
C ASN A 28 9.10 -0.64 15.66
N GLY A 29 8.86 0.63 15.29
CA GLY A 29 9.33 1.24 14.04
C GLY A 29 8.61 0.72 12.79
N SER A 30 7.50 0.02 13.02
CA SER A 30 6.68 -0.65 12.03
C SER A 30 5.65 0.33 11.48
N ASN A 31 6.09 1.16 10.52
CA ASN A 31 5.30 2.22 9.92
C ASN A 31 4.42 1.67 8.79
N SER A 32 3.23 1.19 9.14
CA SER A 32 2.23 0.84 8.13
C SER A 32 1.55 2.10 7.62
N TYR A 33 1.54 2.30 6.31
CA TYR A 33 0.89 3.45 5.68
C TYR A 33 -0.22 2.98 4.75
N HIS A 34 -1.35 3.66 4.80
CA HIS A 34 -2.47 3.41 3.91
C HIS A 34 -2.92 4.72 3.27
N TYR A 35 -3.13 4.66 1.96
CA TYR A 35 -3.54 5.78 1.15
C TYR A 35 -4.67 5.32 0.23
N SER A 36 -5.81 5.99 0.26
CA SER A 36 -6.96 5.68 -0.58
C SER A 36 -7.34 6.91 -1.37
N ASN A 37 -7.48 6.75 -2.67
CA ASN A 37 -7.97 7.79 -3.57
C ASN A 37 -9.48 7.66 -3.76
N THR A 38 -10.09 8.78 -4.12
CA THR A 38 -11.52 8.81 -4.49
C THR A 38 -11.83 7.97 -5.72
N ASP A 39 -10.86 7.78 -6.61
CA ASP A 39 -10.97 6.96 -7.82
C ASP A 39 -10.98 5.44 -7.53
N GLY A 40 -10.97 5.04 -6.26
CA GLY A 40 -10.97 3.64 -5.82
C GLY A 40 -9.58 2.99 -5.82
N SER A 41 -8.57 3.66 -6.37
CA SER A 41 -7.17 3.23 -6.22
C SER A 41 -6.70 3.39 -4.77
N TYR A 42 -5.86 2.47 -4.31
CA TYR A 42 -5.32 2.53 -2.95
C TYR A 42 -3.91 1.96 -2.88
N TYR A 43 -3.19 2.35 -1.84
CA TYR A 43 -1.82 1.94 -1.59
C TYR A 43 -1.63 1.58 -0.12
N TYR A 44 -0.96 0.45 0.10
CA TYR A 44 -0.51 -0.02 1.39
C TYR A 44 1.01 -0.10 1.39
N SER A 45 1.65 0.50 2.40
CA SER A 45 3.01 0.19 2.79
C SER A 45 2.94 -0.59 4.10
N ASN A 46 3.52 -1.77 4.13
CA ASN A 46 3.57 -2.61 5.30
C ASN A 46 4.88 -2.40 6.04
N SER A 47 4.84 -2.67 7.33
CA SER A 47 5.98 -2.54 8.25
C SER A 47 7.20 -3.38 7.85
N ASN A 48 6.97 -4.51 7.17
CA ASN A 48 8.03 -5.39 6.68
C ASN A 48 8.76 -4.81 5.45
N GLY A 49 8.33 -3.66 4.92
CA GLY A 49 8.85 -3.03 3.70
C GLY A 49 8.14 -3.49 2.43
N SER A 50 7.17 -4.40 2.51
CA SER A 50 6.35 -4.75 1.36
C SER A 50 5.31 -3.68 1.09
N THR A 51 4.94 -3.50 -0.17
CA THR A 51 3.93 -2.53 -0.58
C THR A 51 2.93 -3.17 -1.51
N TYR A 52 1.72 -2.65 -1.51
CA TYR A 52 0.65 -3.10 -2.38
C TYR A 52 -0.05 -1.88 -2.96
N HIS A 53 -0.15 -1.81 -4.27
CA HIS A 53 -0.78 -0.74 -5.00
C HIS A 53 -1.93 -1.30 -5.83
N ASN A 54 -3.13 -0.75 -5.69
CA ASN A 54 -4.28 -1.06 -6.53
C ASN A 54 -4.64 0.18 -7.33
N ASN A 55 -4.85 0.01 -8.64
CA ASN A 55 -5.12 1.13 -9.54
C ASN A 55 -6.61 1.53 -9.62
N GLY A 56 -7.50 0.90 -8.85
CA GLY A 56 -8.95 1.13 -8.87
C GLY A 56 -9.66 0.52 -10.08
N SER A 57 -8.93 0.06 -11.09
CA SER A 57 -9.42 -0.44 -12.38
C SER A 57 -9.26 -1.97 -12.52
N GLY A 58 -9.11 -2.67 -11.39
CA GLY A 58 -8.95 -4.13 -11.36
C GLY A 58 -7.51 -4.64 -11.58
N GLY A 59 -6.52 -3.74 -11.60
CA GLY A 59 -5.11 -4.06 -11.57
C GLY A 59 -4.49 -3.77 -10.20
N SER A 60 -3.55 -4.62 -9.79
CA SER A 60 -2.82 -4.49 -8.54
C SER A 60 -1.36 -4.88 -8.70
N THR A 61 -0.49 -4.27 -7.91
CA THR A 61 0.95 -4.51 -7.89
C THR A 61 1.37 -4.73 -6.46
N TYR A 62 1.87 -5.91 -6.15
CA TYR A 62 2.48 -6.27 -4.87
C TYR A 62 4.00 -6.24 -4.98
N THR A 63 4.65 -5.36 -4.26
CA THR A 63 6.11 -5.31 -4.12
C THR A 63 6.50 -5.95 -2.79
N SER A 64 7.19 -7.07 -2.85
CA SER A 64 7.80 -7.74 -1.71
C SER A 64 8.91 -6.88 -1.07
N PRO A 65 9.29 -7.14 0.18
CA PRO A 65 10.32 -6.33 0.85
C PRO A 65 11.72 -6.53 0.24
N SER A 66 11.94 -7.61 -0.51
CA SER A 66 13.12 -7.83 -1.35
C SER A 66 13.10 -7.02 -2.65
N GLY A 67 12.04 -6.24 -2.91
CA GLY A 67 11.88 -5.42 -4.11
C GLY A 67 11.25 -6.14 -5.30
N GLN A 68 10.93 -7.43 -5.19
CA GLN A 68 10.27 -8.16 -6.28
C GLN A 68 8.81 -7.73 -6.39
N SER A 69 8.39 -7.30 -7.58
CA SER A 69 7.03 -6.83 -7.84
C SER A 69 6.22 -7.85 -8.63
N HIS A 70 4.97 -8.05 -8.22
CA HIS A 70 4.02 -8.98 -8.82
C HIS A 70 2.76 -8.21 -9.18
N GLN A 71 2.41 -8.17 -10.47
CA GLN A 71 1.20 -7.50 -10.92
C GLN A 71 0.09 -8.53 -11.17
N SER A 72 -1.14 -8.23 -10.74
CA SER A 72 -2.31 -9.08 -10.94
C SER A 72 -3.51 -8.21 -11.35
N GLY A 73 -4.18 -8.58 -12.44
CA GLY A 73 -5.41 -7.93 -12.90
C GLY A 73 -6.13 -8.69 -14.01
N TYR A 74 -7.43 -8.44 -14.16
CA TYR A 74 -8.31 -9.13 -15.11
C TYR A 74 -7.87 -8.87 -16.55
N GLY A 75 -7.12 -9.81 -17.12
CA GLY A 75 -6.65 -9.76 -18.50
C GLY A 75 -5.19 -10.16 -18.65
N GLY A 76 -4.89 -11.44 -18.44
CA GLY A 76 -3.65 -12.04 -18.92
C GLY A 76 -2.95 -12.94 -17.91
N SER A 77 -3.14 -14.24 -18.07
CA SER A 77 -2.06 -15.19 -17.82
C SER A 77 -0.84 -14.76 -18.65
N SER A 78 0.22 -14.26 -18.02
CA SER A 78 1.56 -14.40 -18.57
C SER A 78 2.59 -14.23 -17.47
N SER A 79 3.39 -15.26 -17.31
CA SER A 79 4.71 -15.21 -16.72
C SER A 79 5.56 -14.06 -17.30
N GLY A 80 6.34 -13.42 -16.44
CA GLY A 80 7.65 -12.88 -16.78
C GLY A 80 7.73 -11.38 -17.07
N SER A 81 8.95 -10.87 -16.83
CA SER A 81 9.48 -9.50 -17.06
C SER A 81 9.03 -8.45 -16.03
N GLY A 82 9.89 -7.80 -15.24
CA GLY A 82 11.28 -7.41 -15.49
C GLY A 82 11.33 -5.95 -15.90
N SER A 83 11.49 -5.03 -14.94
CA SER A 83 11.90 -3.61 -15.08
C SER A 83 11.54 -2.90 -13.77
N SER A 84 12.23 -1.88 -13.28
CA SER A 84 13.27 -1.02 -13.82
C SER A 84 13.95 -0.35 -12.62
N GLY A 85 15.23 0.00 -12.80
CA GLY A 85 16.18 0.17 -11.71
C GLY A 85 15.98 1.36 -10.79
N LYS A 86 16.82 1.35 -9.75
CA LYS A 86 17.24 2.53 -9.01
C LYS A 86 18.70 2.33 -8.55
N LYS A 87 19.56 3.04 -9.28
CA LYS A 87 20.98 3.39 -9.06
C LYS A 87 22.03 2.34 -9.39
#